data_AF-A0A967VS61-F1
#
_entry.id   AF-A0A967VS61-F1
#
_cell.length_a   1.000
_cell.length_b   1.000
_cell.length_c   1.000
_cell.angle_alpha   90.00
_cell.angle_beta   90.00
_cell.angle_gamma   90.00
#
_symmetry.space_group_name_H-M   'P 1'
#
loop_
_entity.id
_entity.type
_entity.pdbx_description
1 polymer ?
#
loop_
_entity_poly.entity_id
_entity_poly.type
_entity_poly.pdbx_seq_one_letter_code
_entity_poly.pdbx_strand_id
1 'polypeptide(L)'
;MLLSVSRDGRTLNSHACFRDAPPEIVRAVAAAVAGRGAERRRALRTIRGWEGTRRGLERARDRKPRRPRPATDGRDTAPLRDLFDRLNRTAFDGRLPAIPLRVSRRMTRTLGTITYAGSGAGRAVREIAISADLLAGRNGGALEDTMLHEMAHAEAWLEHGHRGHGRVWRQIARRVGCRPAARTDTRIHGRTS
;
A
#
# COMPACT_ATOMS: atom_id res chain seq x y z
N MET A 1 3.28 9.61 -11.26
CA MET A 1 2.71 10.97 -11.21
C MET A 1 2.38 11.35 -12.65
N LEU A 2 1.19 11.88 -12.94
CA LEU A 2 0.75 12.13 -14.32
C LEU A 2 1.17 13.50 -14.83
N LEU A 3 1.01 14.52 -14.00
CA LEU A 3 1.32 15.92 -14.27
C LEU A 3 1.82 16.53 -12.95
N SER A 4 2.90 17.30 -12.99
CA SER A 4 3.34 18.12 -11.88
C SER A 4 3.91 19.43 -12.39
N VAL A 5 3.63 20.51 -11.66
CA VAL A 5 4.26 21.80 -11.91
C VAL A 5 5.40 21.94 -10.91
N SER A 6 6.56 22.40 -11.36
CA SER A 6 7.69 22.73 -10.50
C SER A 6 7.30 23.80 -9.48
N ARG A 7 8.06 23.87 -8.39
CA ARG A 7 7.79 24.79 -7.27
C ARG A 7 7.86 26.27 -7.68
N ASP A 8 8.63 26.58 -8.72
CA ASP A 8 8.75 27.91 -9.32
C ASP A 8 7.66 28.22 -10.37
N GLY A 9 6.74 27.28 -10.63
CA GLY A 9 5.65 27.47 -11.59
C GLY A 9 6.06 27.42 -13.07
N ARG A 10 7.35 27.24 -13.39
CA ARG A 10 7.88 27.42 -14.75
C ARG A 10 7.98 26.15 -15.57
N THR A 11 7.96 24.98 -14.93
CA THR A 11 8.15 23.68 -15.58
C THR A 11 6.95 22.78 -15.33
N LEU A 12 6.27 22.37 -16.40
CA LEU A 12 5.25 21.32 -16.36
C LEU A 12 5.90 19.97 -16.72
N ASN A 13 6.06 19.11 -15.73
CA ASN A 13 6.41 17.71 -15.97
C ASN A 13 5.14 16.95 -16.35
N SER A 14 5.11 16.41 -17.56
CA SER A 14 4.01 15.58 -18.04
C SER A 14 4.47 14.16 -18.33
N HIS A 15 3.60 13.19 -18.08
CA HIS A 15 3.85 11.82 -18.46
C HIS A 15 3.82 11.67 -19.98
N ALA A 16 4.68 10.82 -20.55
CA ALA A 16 4.81 10.65 -22.00
C ALA A 16 3.50 10.23 -22.71
N CYS A 17 2.50 9.75 -21.97
CA CYS A 17 1.17 9.46 -22.51
C CYS A 17 0.44 10.68 -23.06
N PHE A 18 0.84 11.90 -22.69
CA PHE A 18 0.25 13.13 -23.21
C PHE A 18 0.84 13.59 -24.55
N ARG A 19 1.84 12.88 -25.10
CA ARG A 19 2.48 13.25 -26.37
C ARG A 19 1.51 13.27 -27.54
N ASP A 20 0.61 12.28 -27.58
CA ASP A 20 -0.38 12.11 -28.66
C ASP A 20 -1.79 12.48 -28.18
N ALA A 21 -1.89 13.38 -27.19
CA ALA A 21 -3.16 13.75 -26.59
C ALA A 21 -4.02 14.56 -27.57
N PRO A 22 -5.32 14.26 -27.71
CA PRO A 22 -6.19 15.07 -28.54
C PRO A 22 -6.33 16.48 -27.94
N PRO A 23 -6.64 17.51 -28.76
CA PRO A 23 -6.64 18.91 -28.33
C PRO A 23 -7.52 19.19 -27.11
N GLU A 24 -8.61 18.45 -26.92
CA GLU A 24 -9.48 18.52 -25.75
C GLU A 24 -8.77 18.16 -24.44
N ILE A 25 -7.85 17.19 -24.48
CA ILE A 25 -7.06 16.75 -23.33
C ILE A 25 -5.94 17.75 -23.07
N VAL A 26 -5.32 18.30 -24.11
CA VAL A 26 -4.33 19.38 -23.96
C VAL A 26 -4.96 20.61 -23.30
N ARG A 27 -6.17 21.00 -23.72
CA ARG A 27 -6.94 22.08 -23.07
C ARG A 27 -7.28 21.75 -21.62
N ALA A 28 -7.67 20.50 -21.33
CA ALA A 28 -7.91 20.05 -19.96
C ALA A 28 -6.63 20.10 -19.11
N VAL A 29 -5.46 19.76 -19.67
CA VAL A 29 -4.18 19.90 -18.97
C VAL A 29 -3.89 21.35 -18.64
N ALA A 30 -4.05 22.26 -19.60
CA ALA A 30 -3.90 23.70 -19.38
C ALA A 30 -4.84 24.22 -18.27
N ALA A 31 -6.12 23.84 -18.32
CA ALA A 31 -7.11 24.20 -17.29
C ALA A 31 -6.82 23.57 -15.92
N ALA A 32 -6.20 22.39 -15.87
CA ALA A 32 -5.81 21.75 -14.61
C ALA A 32 -4.58 22.44 -13.95
N VAL A 33 -3.73 23.06 -14.77
CA VAL A 33 -2.53 23.80 -14.34
C VAL A 33 -2.89 25.23 -13.93
N ALA A 34 -3.68 25.94 -14.74
CA ALA A 34 -4.05 27.34 -14.50
C ALA A 34 -5.27 27.50 -13.58
N GLY A 35 -6.24 26.59 -13.67
CA GLY A 35 -7.50 26.68 -12.97
C GLY A 35 -7.41 26.34 -11.48
N ARG A 36 -8.41 26.79 -10.72
CA ARG A 36 -8.55 26.49 -9.28
C ARG A 36 -9.92 25.87 -8.99
N GLY A 37 -10.07 25.29 -7.79
CA GLY A 37 -11.36 24.82 -7.29
C GLY A 37 -12.10 23.85 -8.24
N ALA A 38 -13.32 24.21 -8.63
CA ALA A 38 -14.21 23.37 -9.43
C ALA A 38 -13.70 23.15 -10.87
N GLU A 39 -13.11 24.18 -11.47
CA GLU A 39 -12.54 24.15 -12.81
C GLU A 39 -11.39 23.13 -12.89
N ARG A 40 -10.44 23.23 -11.95
CA ARG A 40 -9.34 22.26 -11.84
C ARG A 40 -9.84 20.84 -11.62
N ARG A 41 -10.87 20.64 -10.78
CA ARG A 41 -11.46 19.30 -10.57
C ARG A 41 -12.10 18.75 -11.84
N ARG A 42 -12.82 19.58 -12.61
CA ARG A 42 -13.42 19.17 -13.90
C ARG A 42 -12.34 18.78 -14.90
N ALA A 43 -11.32 19.61 -15.04
CA ALA A 43 -10.17 19.35 -15.90
C ALA A 43 -9.45 18.04 -15.55
N LEU A 44 -9.19 17.80 -14.26
CA LEU A 44 -8.59 16.55 -13.79
C LEU A 44 -9.49 15.32 -14.04
N ARG A 45 -10.82 15.45 -14.00
CA ARG A 45 -11.73 14.34 -14.35
C ARG A 45 -11.62 13.99 -15.82
N THR A 46 -11.62 14.99 -16.71
CA THR A 46 -11.45 14.79 -18.16
C THR A 46 -10.11 14.11 -18.47
N ILE A 47 -9.01 14.59 -17.87
CA ILE A 47 -7.67 13.97 -18.04
C ILE A 47 -7.67 12.51 -17.59
N ARG A 48 -8.28 12.20 -16.45
CA ARG A 48 -8.34 10.84 -15.88
C ARG A 48 -9.25 9.90 -16.68
N GLY A 49 -10.28 10.44 -17.33
CA GLY A 49 -11.22 9.68 -18.16
C GLY A 49 -10.67 9.31 -19.53
N TRP A 50 -9.63 10.00 -20.02
CA TRP A 50 -9.03 9.71 -21.31
C TRP A 50 -8.26 8.39 -21.31
N GLU A 51 -8.53 7.55 -22.32
CA GLU A 51 -7.94 6.22 -22.45
C GLU A 51 -6.40 6.26 -22.52
N GLY A 52 -5.82 7.28 -23.15
CA GLY A 52 -4.36 7.47 -23.21
C GLY A 52 -3.73 7.62 -21.82
N THR A 53 -4.42 8.28 -20.88
CA THR A 53 -3.99 8.37 -19.48
C THR A 53 -4.05 7.01 -18.79
N ARG A 54 -5.13 6.24 -19.02
CA ARG A 54 -5.31 4.89 -18.47
C ARG A 54 -4.20 3.95 -18.95
N ARG A 55 -3.97 3.87 -20.26
CA ARG A 55 -2.90 3.07 -20.88
C ARG A 55 -1.51 3.54 -20.45
N GLY A 56 -1.31 4.85 -20.30
CA GLY A 56 -0.07 5.43 -19.80
C GLY A 56 0.28 5.00 -18.38
N LEU A 57 -0.72 5.00 -17.48
CA LEU A 57 -0.56 4.53 -16.10
C LEU A 57 -0.30 3.02 -16.02
N GLU A 58 -1.00 2.24 -16.83
CA GLU A 58 -0.81 0.79 -16.94
C GLU A 58 0.62 0.48 -17.39
N ARG A 59 1.06 1.08 -18.52
CA ARG A 59 2.43 0.94 -19.00
C ARG A 59 3.48 1.40 -17.99
N ALA A 60 3.23 2.46 -17.22
CA ALA A 60 4.15 2.93 -16.19
C ALA A 60 4.22 2.00 -14.97
N ARG A 61 3.14 1.27 -14.67
CA ARG A 61 3.13 0.20 -13.66
C ARG A 61 3.93 -1.00 -14.13
N ASP A 62 3.80 -1.37 -15.40
CA ASP A 62 4.48 -2.53 -15.98
C ASP A 62 5.97 -2.26 -16.27
N ARG A 63 6.31 -1.04 -16.72
CA ARG A 63 7.68 -0.62 -17.03
C ARG A 63 8.55 -0.29 -15.83
N LYS A 64 8.02 -0.28 -14.60
CA LYS A 64 8.85 -0.09 -13.42
C LYS A 64 9.34 -1.47 -12.97
N PRO A 65 10.51 -1.97 -13.42
CA PRO A 65 11.11 -3.12 -12.77
C PRO A 65 11.24 -2.73 -11.31
N ARG A 66 10.66 -3.55 -10.44
CA ARG A 66 10.95 -3.44 -9.01
C ARG A 66 12.46 -3.65 -8.92
N ARG A 67 13.22 -2.59 -8.65
CA ARG A 67 14.64 -2.71 -8.29
C ARG A 67 14.72 -3.91 -7.34
N PRO A 68 15.57 -4.91 -7.63
CA PRO A 68 15.79 -6.00 -6.69
C PRO A 68 16.08 -5.35 -5.34
N ARG A 69 15.20 -5.61 -4.37
CA ARG A 69 15.46 -5.13 -3.01
C ARG A 69 16.75 -5.84 -2.60
N PRO A 70 17.76 -5.12 -2.09
CA PRO A 70 19.00 -5.78 -1.68
C PRO A 70 18.64 -6.93 -0.74
N ALA A 71 19.25 -8.09 -0.94
CA ALA A 71 18.99 -9.35 -0.22
C ALA A 71 19.22 -9.25 1.31
N THR A 72 19.60 -8.08 1.79
CA THR A 72 19.88 -7.78 3.19
C THR A 72 18.61 -7.36 3.92
N ASP A 73 17.76 -8.35 4.23
CA ASP A 73 16.77 -8.29 5.32
C ASP A 73 16.42 -9.72 5.85
N GLY A 74 17.24 -10.73 5.51
CA GLY A 74 17.09 -12.12 5.93
C GLY A 74 17.60 -12.42 7.34
N ARG A 75 17.20 -11.62 8.35
CA ARG A 75 17.29 -12.13 9.73
C ARG A 75 16.07 -13.00 9.99
N ASP A 76 16.35 -14.12 10.64
CA ASP A 76 15.44 -15.18 11.03
C ASP A 76 13.96 -14.75 11.10
N THR A 77 13.19 -15.21 10.11
CA THR A 77 11.74 -14.97 10.06
C THR A 77 10.98 -16.03 10.83
N ALA A 78 11.64 -17.03 11.42
CA ALA A 78 10.97 -18.10 12.17
C ALA A 78 10.06 -17.55 13.27
N PRO A 79 10.47 -16.55 14.09
CA PRO A 79 9.56 -15.98 15.09
C PRO A 79 8.32 -15.32 14.49
N LEU A 80 8.44 -14.68 13.32
CA LEU A 80 7.30 -14.11 12.59
C LEU A 80 6.43 -15.18 11.95
N ARG A 81 7.05 -16.27 11.47
CA ARG A 81 6.37 -17.42 10.88
C ARG A 81 5.52 -18.12 11.93
N ASP A 82 6.09 -18.44 13.08
CA ASP A 82 5.37 -19.09 14.18
C ASP A 82 4.21 -18.23 14.69
N LEU A 83 4.43 -16.91 14.79
CA LEU A 83 3.39 -15.95 15.12
C LEU A 83 2.27 -15.94 14.06
N PHE A 84 2.62 -15.80 12.78
CA PHE A 84 1.64 -15.81 11.69
C PHE A 84 0.83 -17.09 11.69
N ASP A 85 1.47 -18.25 11.79
CA ASP A 85 0.81 -19.54 11.70
C ASP A 85 -0.10 -19.77 12.91
N ARG A 86 0.33 -19.35 14.11
CA ARG A 86 -0.52 -19.36 15.31
C ARG A 86 -1.75 -18.48 15.13
N LEU A 87 -1.56 -17.22 14.74
CA LEU A 87 -2.67 -16.28 14.56
C LEU A 87 -3.60 -16.69 13.42
N ASN A 88 -3.06 -17.29 12.36
CA ASN A 88 -3.86 -17.78 11.24
C ASN A 88 -4.82 -18.87 11.74
N ARG A 89 -4.31 -19.82 12.54
CA ARG A 89 -5.14 -20.86 13.15
C ARG A 89 -6.18 -20.31 14.13
N THR A 90 -5.80 -19.37 14.99
CA THR A 90 -6.68 -18.93 16.10
C THR A 90 -7.64 -17.81 15.74
N ALA A 91 -7.32 -16.95 14.78
CA ALA A 91 -8.11 -15.75 14.44
C ALA A 91 -8.66 -15.75 13.00
N PHE A 92 -8.08 -16.56 12.10
CA PHE A 92 -8.46 -16.62 10.69
C PHE A 92 -8.93 -18.02 10.25
N ASP A 93 -9.11 -18.95 11.19
CA ASP A 93 -9.55 -20.33 10.94
C ASP A 93 -8.63 -21.10 9.97
N GLY A 94 -7.36 -20.71 9.88
CA GLY A 94 -6.39 -21.27 8.94
C GLY A 94 -6.63 -20.91 7.47
N ARG A 95 -7.56 -19.99 7.16
CA ARG A 95 -7.97 -19.66 5.79
C ARG A 95 -6.94 -18.85 5.01
N LEU A 96 -6.01 -18.17 5.67
CA LEU A 96 -4.99 -17.41 4.95
C LEU A 96 -3.94 -18.36 4.34
N PRO A 97 -3.54 -18.15 3.08
CA PRO A 97 -2.49 -18.94 2.46
C PRO A 97 -1.14 -18.66 3.12
N ALA A 98 -0.13 -19.48 2.78
CA ALA A 98 1.24 -19.17 3.14
C ALA A 98 1.68 -17.86 2.47
N ILE A 99 1.87 -16.81 3.27
CA ILE A 99 2.30 -15.48 2.79
C ILE A 99 3.77 -15.28 3.16
N PRO A 100 4.65 -14.90 2.21
CA PRO A 100 6.03 -14.57 2.50
C PRO A 100 6.16 -13.45 3.54
N LEU A 101 7.03 -13.63 4.54
CA LEU A 101 7.28 -12.67 5.61
C LEU A 101 8.67 -12.08 5.51
N ARG A 102 8.81 -10.81 5.90
CA ARG A 102 10.12 -10.13 5.97
C ARG A 102 10.23 -9.25 7.20
N VAL A 103 11.41 -9.28 7.82
CA VAL A 103 11.81 -8.32 8.84
C VAL A 103 12.45 -7.11 8.17
N SER A 104 12.05 -5.89 8.53
CA SER A 104 12.54 -4.66 7.92
C SER A 104 13.15 -3.72 8.95
N ARG A 105 14.43 -3.38 8.79
CA ARG A 105 15.11 -2.35 9.62
C ARG A 105 14.86 -0.91 9.17
N ARG A 106 14.33 -0.74 7.96
CA ARG A 106 14.17 0.59 7.32
C ARG A 106 12.83 1.26 7.63
N MET A 107 11.95 0.60 8.41
CA MET A 107 10.61 1.13 8.69
C MET A 107 10.67 2.16 9.82
N THR A 108 10.60 3.45 9.48
CA THR A 108 10.65 4.54 10.45
C THR A 108 9.28 5.12 10.80
N ARG A 109 8.31 5.07 9.86
CA ARG A 109 6.98 5.68 10.03
C ARG A 109 5.84 4.67 10.22
N THR A 110 6.07 3.41 9.91
CA THR A 110 5.09 2.33 10.05
C THR A 110 5.73 1.16 10.81
N LEU A 111 4.90 0.25 11.29
CA LEU A 111 5.33 -0.97 11.99
C LEU A 111 5.12 -2.22 11.16
N GLY A 112 4.17 -2.18 10.22
CA GLY A 112 3.92 -3.22 9.24
C GLY A 112 3.66 -2.62 7.85
N THR A 113 3.76 -3.47 6.83
CA THR A 113 3.17 -3.23 5.51
C THR A 113 2.95 -4.54 4.78
N ILE A 114 1.78 -4.63 4.15
CA ILE A 114 1.44 -5.64 3.16
C ILE A 114 1.72 -5.17 1.73
N THR A 115 2.18 -6.09 0.88
CA THR A 115 2.25 -5.88 -0.57
C THR A 115 1.39 -6.88 -1.33
N TYR A 116 0.42 -6.36 -2.08
CA TYR A 116 -0.48 -7.15 -2.91
C TYR A 116 0.15 -7.56 -4.25
N ALA A 117 -0.36 -8.66 -4.82
CA ALA A 117 -0.13 -9.10 -6.18
C ALA A 117 -1.46 -9.47 -6.87
N GLY A 118 -1.45 -9.45 -8.20
CA GLY A 118 -2.61 -9.78 -9.03
C GLY A 118 -3.79 -8.81 -8.89
N SER A 119 -4.89 -9.15 -9.56
CA SER A 119 -6.16 -8.42 -9.59
C SER A 119 -7.30 -9.36 -10.03
N GLY A 120 -8.55 -8.96 -9.80
CA GLY A 120 -9.71 -9.73 -10.26
C GLY A 120 -9.78 -11.11 -9.61
N ALA A 121 -9.88 -12.19 -10.39
CA ALA A 121 -9.87 -13.56 -9.86
C ALA A 121 -8.46 -14.02 -9.39
N GLY A 122 -7.38 -13.39 -9.88
CA GLY A 122 -6.00 -13.75 -9.53
C GLY A 122 -5.42 -12.98 -8.35
N ARG A 123 -6.25 -12.58 -7.38
CA ARG A 123 -5.80 -11.81 -6.21
C ARG A 123 -4.86 -12.64 -5.35
N ALA A 124 -3.69 -12.07 -5.04
CA ALA A 124 -2.70 -12.69 -4.17
C ALA A 124 -2.04 -11.67 -3.23
N VAL A 125 -1.36 -12.16 -2.19
CA VAL A 125 -0.49 -11.36 -1.34
C VAL A 125 0.95 -11.79 -1.60
N ARG A 126 1.81 -10.81 -1.89
CA ARG A 126 3.21 -11.08 -2.23
C ARG A 126 4.12 -11.14 -1.02
N GLU A 127 3.88 -10.29 -0.04
CA GLU A 127 4.75 -10.15 1.15
C GLU A 127 3.99 -9.40 2.25
N ILE A 128 4.18 -9.81 3.50
CA ILE A 128 3.98 -8.96 4.68
C ILE A 128 5.35 -8.65 5.27
N ALA A 129 5.62 -7.39 5.52
CA ALA A 129 6.86 -6.95 6.14
C ALA A 129 6.57 -6.29 7.49
N ILE A 130 7.37 -6.61 8.50
CA ILE A 130 7.24 -6.13 9.88
C ILE A 130 8.53 -5.43 10.29
N SER A 131 8.42 -4.37 11.09
CA SER A 131 9.57 -3.65 11.63
C SER A 131 10.40 -4.54 12.56
N ALA A 132 11.73 -4.48 12.40
CA ALA A 132 12.65 -5.19 13.29
C ALA A 132 12.51 -4.77 14.76
N ASP A 133 12.08 -3.53 15.02
CA ASP A 133 11.92 -2.99 16.38
C ASP A 133 10.85 -3.76 17.18
N LEU A 134 9.87 -4.36 16.50
CA LEU A 134 8.82 -5.15 17.14
C LEU A 134 9.29 -6.52 17.61
N LEU A 135 10.42 -7.01 17.12
CA LEU A 135 10.97 -8.31 17.54
C LEU A 135 11.68 -8.25 18.90
N ALA A 136 11.88 -7.06 19.47
CA ALA A 136 12.37 -6.94 20.84
C ALA A 136 11.31 -7.47 21.82
N GLY A 137 11.71 -8.31 22.79
CA GLY A 137 10.78 -9.04 23.67
C GLY A 137 9.78 -8.16 24.45
N ARG A 138 10.11 -6.88 24.70
CA ARG A 138 9.21 -5.92 25.35
C ARG A 138 8.04 -5.43 24.46
N ASN A 139 8.10 -5.70 23.15
CA ASN A 139 7.14 -5.21 22.16
C ASN A 139 6.16 -6.30 21.68
N GLY A 140 6.09 -7.46 22.38
CA GLY A 140 5.29 -8.63 21.94
C GLY A 140 3.82 -8.33 21.65
N GLY A 141 3.14 -7.56 22.50
CA GLY A 141 1.74 -7.16 22.24
C GLY A 141 1.58 -6.26 21.01
N ALA A 142 2.53 -5.35 20.78
CA ALA A 142 2.54 -4.48 19.60
C ALA A 142 2.87 -5.27 18.32
N LEU A 143 3.72 -6.29 18.42
CA LEU A 143 4.03 -7.21 17.34
C LEU A 143 2.79 -8.02 16.93
N GLU A 144 2.07 -8.56 17.90
CA GLU A 144 0.84 -9.33 17.66
C GLU A 144 -0.26 -8.47 17.01
N ASP A 145 -0.55 -7.28 17.56
CA ASP A 145 -1.52 -6.34 16.97
C ASP A 145 -1.13 -5.93 15.54
N THR A 146 0.15 -5.64 15.31
CA THR A 146 0.66 -5.30 13.97
C THR A 146 0.52 -6.48 13.00
N MET A 147 0.83 -7.70 13.42
CA MET A 147 0.70 -8.87 12.56
C MET A 147 -0.77 -9.12 12.20
N LEU A 148 -1.68 -9.10 13.18
CA LEU A 148 -3.12 -9.23 12.93
C LEU A 148 -3.64 -8.12 11.99
N HIS A 149 -3.14 -6.89 12.13
CA HIS A 149 -3.49 -5.77 11.27
C HIS A 149 -3.15 -6.05 9.80
N GLU A 150 -1.93 -6.53 9.53
CA GLU A 150 -1.50 -6.86 8.16
C GLU A 150 -2.21 -8.10 7.62
N MET A 151 -2.51 -9.10 8.46
CA MET A 151 -3.31 -10.27 8.10
C MET A 151 -4.77 -9.92 7.80
N ALA A 152 -5.35 -8.95 8.51
CA ALA A 152 -6.69 -8.43 8.21
C ALA A 152 -6.73 -7.75 6.84
N HIS A 153 -5.66 -7.06 6.43
CA HIS A 153 -5.54 -6.57 5.05
C HIS A 153 -5.40 -7.71 4.04
N ALA A 154 -4.69 -8.79 4.39
CA ALA A 154 -4.58 -9.96 3.53
C ALA A 154 -5.95 -10.58 3.27
N GLU A 155 -6.74 -10.85 4.31
CA GLU A 155 -8.09 -11.40 4.16
C GLU A 155 -9.00 -10.45 3.37
N ALA A 156 -9.01 -9.16 3.71
CA ALA A 156 -9.83 -8.17 3.00
C ALA A 156 -9.52 -8.11 1.49
N TRP A 157 -8.25 -8.28 1.14
CA TRP A 157 -7.82 -8.31 -0.25
C TRP A 157 -8.18 -9.63 -0.93
N LEU A 158 -7.83 -10.76 -0.33
CA LEU A 158 -8.02 -12.08 -0.93
C LEU A 158 -9.50 -12.39 -1.14
N GLU A 159 -10.32 -12.20 -0.11
CA GLU A 159 -11.75 -12.52 -0.15
C GLU A 159 -12.55 -11.46 -0.91
N HIS A 160 -12.35 -10.19 -0.55
CA HIS A 160 -13.25 -9.12 -0.99
C HIS A 160 -12.63 -8.14 -2.00
N GLY A 161 -11.34 -8.26 -2.32
CA GLY A 161 -10.65 -7.33 -3.21
C GLY A 161 -10.54 -5.91 -2.66
N HIS A 162 -10.76 -5.72 -1.36
CA HIS A 162 -10.68 -4.41 -0.72
C HIS A 162 -9.26 -4.12 -0.22
N ARG A 163 -8.87 -2.85 -0.33
CA ARG A 163 -7.59 -2.34 0.17
C ARG A 163 -7.84 -1.20 1.15
N GLY A 164 -7.00 -1.12 2.18
CA GLY A 164 -7.07 -0.07 3.19
C GLY A 164 -8.17 -0.29 4.23
N HIS A 165 -8.36 0.69 5.11
CA HIS A 165 -9.13 0.55 6.36
C HIS A 165 -10.64 0.84 6.21
N GLY A 166 -11.25 0.34 5.13
CA GLY A 166 -12.69 0.48 4.84
C GLY A 166 -13.58 -0.34 5.78
N ARG A 167 -14.90 -0.36 5.50
CA ARG A 167 -15.90 -1.10 6.31
C ARG A 167 -15.53 -2.57 6.48
N VAL A 168 -15.23 -3.25 5.37
CA VAL A 168 -14.85 -4.68 5.36
C VAL A 168 -13.63 -4.93 6.22
N TRP A 169 -12.56 -4.16 6.01
CA TRP A 169 -11.35 -4.29 6.82
C TRP A 169 -11.61 -4.05 8.31
N ARG A 170 -12.41 -3.03 8.68
CA ARG A 170 -12.75 -2.77 10.09
C ARG A 170 -13.57 -3.89 10.73
N GLN A 171 -14.43 -4.56 9.96
CA GLN A 171 -15.17 -5.72 10.45
C GLN A 171 -14.22 -6.89 10.73
N ILE A 172 -13.30 -7.18 9.80
CA ILE A 172 -12.27 -8.20 9.98
C ILE A 172 -11.38 -7.86 11.17
N ALA A 173 -10.86 -6.63 11.24
CA ALA A 173 -10.00 -6.15 12.32
C ALA A 173 -10.63 -6.38 13.71
N ARG A 174 -11.93 -6.04 13.86
CA ARG A 174 -12.66 -6.29 15.10
C ARG A 174 -12.85 -7.78 15.39
N ARG A 175 -13.15 -8.59 14.36
CA ARG A 175 -13.33 -10.04 14.50
C ARG A 175 -12.04 -10.71 14.96
N VAL A 176 -10.90 -10.31 14.41
CA VAL A 176 -9.59 -10.91 14.73
C VAL A 176 -8.91 -10.28 15.94
N GLY A 177 -9.55 -9.29 16.57
CA GLY A 177 -9.07 -8.68 17.81
C GLY A 177 -7.94 -7.65 17.65
N CYS A 178 -7.66 -7.17 16.43
CA CYS A 178 -6.69 -6.09 16.24
C CYS A 178 -7.34 -4.71 16.28
N ARG A 179 -6.55 -3.70 16.60
CA ARG A 179 -7.06 -2.33 16.69
C ARG A 179 -7.56 -1.85 15.31
N PRO A 180 -8.83 -1.42 15.18
CA PRO A 180 -9.40 -1.00 13.90
C PRO A 180 -9.03 0.47 13.56
N ALA A 181 -7.77 0.86 13.75
CA ALA A 181 -7.27 2.19 13.48
C ALA A 181 -6.16 2.15 12.42
N ALA A 182 -6.12 3.17 11.56
CA ALA A 182 -5.09 3.28 10.51
C ALA A 182 -3.72 3.69 11.06
N ARG A 183 -3.65 4.17 12.30
CA ARG A 183 -2.43 4.55 12.99
C ARG A 183 -2.33 3.80 14.31
N THR A 184 -1.17 3.23 14.54
CA THR A 184 -0.76 2.69 15.84
C THR A 184 -0.19 3.85 16.65
N ASP A 185 -0.77 4.13 17.83
CA ASP A 185 -0.23 5.06 18.84
C ASP A 185 0.63 4.32 19.90
N THR A 186 0.77 3.00 19.76
CA THR A 186 1.54 2.16 20.67
C THR A 186 2.99 2.60 20.70
N ARG A 187 3.46 2.92 21.90
CA ARG A 187 4.86 3.26 22.13
C ARG A 187 5.71 2.01 21.93
N ILE A 188 6.62 2.07 20.96
CA ILE A 188 7.56 0.99 20.69
C ILE A 188 8.84 1.23 21.48
N HIS A 189 9.20 0.26 22.31
CA HIS A 189 10.43 0.35 23.09
C HIS A 189 11.65 0.37 22.16
N GLY A 190 12.56 1.34 22.37
CA GLY A 190 13.76 1.52 21.55
C GLY A 190 13.59 2.44 20.33
N ARG A 191 12.40 2.98 20.06
CA ARG A 191 12.18 3.97 19.00
C ARG A 191 12.04 5.36 19.62
N THR A 192 13.03 6.23 19.45
CA THR A 192 12.91 7.65 19.79
C THR A 192 11.88 8.31 18.86
N SER A 193 10.95 9.04 19.48
CA SER A 193 9.79 9.68 18.82
C SER A 193 10.19 10.92 18.04
#